data_AF-A0A4Y4M5I5-F1
#
_entry.id   AF-A0A4Y4M5I5-F1
#
_cell.length_a   1.000
_cell.length_b   1.000
_cell.length_c   1.000
_cell.angle_alpha   90.00
_cell.angle_beta   90.00
_cell.angle_gamma   90.00
#
_symmetry.space_group_name_H-M   'P 1'
#
loop_
_entity.id
_entity.type
_entity.pdbx_description
1 polymer ?
#
loop_
_entity_poly.entity_id
_entity_poly.type
_entity_poly.pdbx_seq_one_letter_code
_entity_poly.pdbx_strand_id
1 'polypeptide(L)'
;MFGIAAALIDDEELHVVISKGNGTFIDHTDKADSIQKFYKDSGIDEKRIHVINVKKLRGAVTKEKLKQRAAKFRRGRRIGGVNYGTDYIARKYSENLKNKLKDRWDINHREDDAIKRWLEQQGIPTSGDRLLILWSRFSGKGGDIHIEHDTSYTGIKQIVYRVAEMYDTIIITGDKGYIKERGSKFDDIAREVNTDVQSSRVFNITEFWDGEPEFLSWMGTTRFGQFKLYDYFERHFNEVKHLGFRSGNLEVMAMLGYKVRYLEEVGSESGARMFAWRAVEGGKTEKKGDATGYERLQLAEPPTRSGKYLQKKIREINTEAAEEKAKINDEKEKEEIEKEAGRRKSKYTGAYFAPRKKDGTIPIPISKDEKSRFSEGFNDGDMNIILGFLRPERWIDRQVTYNPVIPQKRKVYEKLLESSGNI
;
A
#
# COMPACT_ATOMS: atom_id res chain seq x y z
N MET A 1 -3.23 5.59 -9.99
CA MET A 1 -3.22 7.07 -9.96
C MET A 1 -1.81 7.59 -10.23
N PHE A 2 -0.84 7.32 -9.36
CA PHE A 2 0.51 7.89 -9.47
C PHE A 2 1.26 7.53 -10.75
N GLY A 3 1.32 6.26 -11.15
CA GLY A 3 1.93 5.88 -12.44
C GLY A 3 1.24 6.49 -13.67
N ILE A 4 -0.05 6.86 -13.58
CA ILE A 4 -0.74 7.59 -14.65
C ILE A 4 -0.32 9.06 -14.64
N ALA A 5 -0.22 9.69 -13.47
CA ALA A 5 0.32 11.05 -13.35
C ALA A 5 1.74 11.13 -13.92
N ALA A 6 2.61 10.16 -13.58
CA ALA A 6 3.97 10.11 -14.10
C ALA A 6 4.00 10.01 -15.63
N ALA A 7 3.14 9.19 -16.24
CA ALA A 7 3.01 9.13 -17.69
C ALA A 7 2.51 10.47 -18.28
N LEU A 8 1.54 11.13 -17.66
CA LEU A 8 1.01 12.43 -18.11
C LEU A 8 2.04 13.56 -18.01
N ILE A 9 2.89 13.53 -16.98
CA ILE A 9 4.01 14.47 -16.78
C ILE A 9 5.06 14.29 -17.88
N ASP A 10 5.35 13.05 -18.25
CA ASP A 10 6.42 12.75 -19.20
C ASP A 10 6.01 12.89 -20.68
N ASP A 11 4.77 12.54 -21.03
CA ASP A 11 4.24 12.59 -22.39
C ASP A 11 3.07 13.56 -22.48
N GLU A 12 3.31 14.73 -23.07
CA GLU A 12 2.34 15.84 -23.19
C GLU A 12 1.14 15.53 -24.10
N GLU A 13 1.24 14.50 -24.94
CA GLU A 13 0.16 14.07 -25.84
C GLU A 13 -0.82 13.09 -25.17
N LEU A 14 -0.55 12.65 -23.94
CA LEU A 14 -1.47 11.76 -23.21
C LEU A 14 -2.65 12.53 -22.63
N HIS A 15 -3.83 11.94 -22.72
CA HIS A 15 -5.04 12.42 -22.07
C HIS A 15 -5.53 11.38 -21.06
N VAL A 16 -6.20 11.81 -20.00
CA VAL A 16 -6.82 10.92 -19.02
C VAL A 16 -8.32 11.13 -19.00
N VAL A 17 -9.06 10.03 -18.92
CA VAL A 17 -10.52 10.05 -18.72
C VAL A 17 -10.83 9.40 -17.37
N ILE A 18 -11.54 10.14 -16.52
CA ILE A 18 -11.91 9.77 -15.16
C ILE A 18 -13.43 9.62 -15.11
N SER A 19 -13.91 8.50 -14.56
CA SER A 19 -15.34 8.33 -14.27
C SER A 19 -15.67 8.92 -12.91
N LYS A 20 -16.73 9.74 -12.84
CA LYS A 20 -17.32 10.30 -11.63
C LYS A 20 -18.75 9.81 -11.47
N GLY A 21 -19.16 9.50 -10.25
CA GLY A 21 -20.54 9.18 -9.92
C GLY A 21 -21.43 10.39 -10.20
N ASN A 22 -22.54 10.18 -10.87
CA ASN A 22 -23.50 11.23 -11.19
C ASN A 22 -24.37 11.67 -9.99
N GLY A 23 -24.03 11.27 -8.76
CA GLY A 23 -24.79 11.59 -7.55
C GLY A 23 -26.06 10.77 -7.33
N THR A 24 -26.52 9.94 -8.28
CA THR A 24 -27.73 9.12 -8.09
C THR A 24 -27.52 7.96 -7.12
N PHE A 25 -26.27 7.65 -6.79
CA PHE A 25 -25.87 6.65 -5.82
C PHE A 25 -24.55 7.11 -5.16
N ILE A 26 -24.46 7.05 -3.82
CA ILE A 26 -23.24 7.41 -3.08
C ILE A 26 -22.29 6.22 -3.10
N ASP A 27 -21.30 6.25 -4.00
CA ASP A 27 -20.18 5.30 -3.98
C ASP A 27 -19.01 5.93 -3.21
N HIS A 28 -18.74 5.47 -1.98
CA HIS A 28 -17.64 5.97 -1.14
C HIS A 28 -16.24 5.74 -1.75
N THR A 29 -16.15 4.94 -2.82
CA THR A 29 -14.92 4.72 -3.60
C THR A 29 -14.78 5.71 -4.76
N ASP A 30 -15.74 6.63 -4.94
CA ASP A 30 -15.58 7.75 -5.85
C ASP A 30 -14.47 8.68 -5.35
N LYS A 31 -13.38 8.71 -6.10
CA LYS A 31 -12.23 9.57 -5.87
C LYS A 31 -11.98 10.48 -7.08
N ALA A 32 -12.97 10.68 -7.95
CA ALA A 32 -12.77 11.42 -9.19
C ALA A 32 -12.26 12.84 -8.93
N ASP A 33 -12.83 13.55 -7.96
CA ASP A 33 -12.46 14.92 -7.63
C ASP A 33 -11.05 14.99 -7.03
N SER A 34 -10.69 14.08 -6.12
CA SER A 34 -9.34 14.05 -5.54
C SER A 34 -8.28 13.62 -6.56
N ILE A 35 -8.60 12.69 -7.46
CA ILE A 35 -7.73 12.30 -8.57
C ILE A 35 -7.54 13.46 -9.55
N GLN A 36 -8.63 14.14 -9.93
CA GLN A 36 -8.57 15.31 -10.81
C GLN A 36 -7.73 16.41 -10.18
N LYS A 37 -7.96 16.73 -8.90
CA LYS A 37 -7.16 17.72 -8.17
C LYS A 37 -5.69 17.34 -8.17
N PHE A 38 -5.35 16.09 -7.84
CA PHE A 38 -3.97 15.62 -7.83
C PHE A 38 -3.27 15.79 -9.19
N TYR A 39 -3.96 15.49 -10.30
CA TYR A 39 -3.39 15.70 -11.64
C TYR A 39 -3.21 17.18 -11.98
N LYS A 40 -4.17 18.05 -11.61
CA LYS A 40 -4.04 19.50 -11.77
C LYS A 40 -2.87 20.05 -10.95
N ASP A 41 -2.79 19.66 -9.68
CA ASP A 41 -1.70 20.04 -8.77
C ASP A 41 -0.34 19.57 -9.33
N SER A 42 -0.29 18.42 -10.01
CA SER A 42 0.92 17.92 -10.71
C SER A 42 1.29 18.71 -11.98
N GLY A 43 0.61 19.82 -12.26
CA GLY A 43 0.84 20.68 -13.42
C GLY A 43 0.38 20.09 -14.76
N ILE A 44 -0.55 19.13 -14.75
CA ILE A 44 -1.16 18.60 -15.98
C ILE A 44 -2.23 19.59 -16.47
N ASP A 45 -2.11 20.02 -17.72
CA ASP A 45 -3.06 20.92 -18.38
C ASP A 45 -4.50 20.38 -18.28
N GLU A 46 -5.43 21.24 -17.84
CA GLU A 46 -6.83 20.88 -17.66
C GLU A 46 -7.49 20.30 -18.93
N LYS A 47 -7.05 20.74 -20.12
CA LYS A 47 -7.56 20.21 -21.40
C LYS A 47 -7.23 18.73 -21.62
N ARG A 48 -6.30 18.18 -20.83
CA ARG A 48 -5.88 16.77 -20.88
C ARG A 48 -6.61 15.91 -19.84
N ILE A 49 -7.37 16.51 -18.93
CA ILE A 49 -8.07 15.83 -17.83
C ILE A 49 -9.59 15.84 -18.09
N HIS A 50 -10.15 14.68 -18.41
CA HIS A 50 -11.55 14.57 -18.84
C HIS A 50 -12.38 13.81 -17.80
N VAL A 51 -13.38 14.43 -17.21
CA VAL A 51 -14.30 13.74 -16.29
C VAL A 51 -15.60 13.39 -17.01
N ILE A 52 -16.10 12.17 -16.81
CA ILE A 52 -17.42 11.73 -17.29
C ILE A 52 -18.30 11.27 -16.14
N ASN A 53 -19.55 11.73 -16.13
CA ASN A 53 -20.53 11.32 -15.14
C ASN A 53 -21.17 9.97 -15.52
N VAL A 54 -21.19 9.04 -14.57
CA VAL A 54 -21.72 7.69 -14.76
C VAL A 54 -22.62 7.29 -13.59
N LYS A 55 -23.65 6.47 -13.88
CA LYS A 55 -24.56 5.94 -12.86
C LYS A 55 -23.90 4.95 -11.90
N LYS A 56 -22.88 4.23 -12.38
CA LYS A 56 -22.07 3.27 -11.62
C LYS A 56 -20.61 3.46 -12.00
N LEU A 57 -19.70 3.54 -11.03
CA LEU A 57 -18.26 3.73 -11.33
C LEU A 57 -17.61 2.51 -12.00
N ARG A 58 -18.18 1.33 -11.82
CA ARG A 58 -17.63 0.05 -12.29
C ARG A 58 -18.65 -0.72 -13.12
N GLY A 59 -18.15 -1.50 -14.08
CA GLY A 59 -18.95 -2.35 -14.95
C GLY A 59 -18.67 -2.13 -16.43
N ALA A 60 -19.19 -3.03 -17.27
CA ALA A 60 -18.96 -3.02 -18.71
C ALA A 60 -19.45 -1.71 -19.36
N VAL A 61 -20.63 -1.22 -18.95
CA VAL A 61 -21.21 0.04 -19.46
C VAL A 61 -20.29 1.23 -19.19
N THR A 62 -19.75 1.35 -17.98
CA THR A 62 -18.84 2.44 -17.62
C THR A 62 -17.51 2.33 -18.35
N LYS A 63 -16.97 1.11 -18.46
CA LYS A 63 -15.76 0.84 -19.25
C LYS A 63 -15.96 1.25 -20.71
N GLU A 64 -17.12 0.98 -21.28
CA GLU A 64 -17.45 1.35 -22.66
C GLU A 64 -17.60 2.87 -22.82
N LYS A 65 -18.30 3.54 -21.91
CA LYS A 65 -18.38 5.01 -21.89
C LYS A 65 -17.00 5.67 -21.79
N LEU A 66 -16.12 5.14 -20.95
CA LEU A 66 -14.73 5.61 -20.83
C LEU A 66 -13.98 5.45 -22.15
N LYS A 67 -14.09 4.29 -22.81
CA LYS A 67 -13.47 4.05 -24.13
C LYS A 67 -14.01 4.99 -25.20
N GLN A 68 -15.33 5.18 -25.27
CA GLN A 68 -15.96 6.09 -26.22
C GLN A 68 -15.50 7.54 -26.03
N ARG A 69 -15.41 7.99 -24.77
CA ARG A 69 -14.87 9.33 -24.48
C ARG A 69 -13.39 9.43 -24.84
N ALA A 70 -12.59 8.44 -24.46
CA ALA A 70 -11.15 8.41 -24.77
C ALA A 70 -10.89 8.37 -26.28
N ALA A 71 -11.75 7.71 -27.07
CA ALA A 71 -11.64 7.64 -28.52
C ALA A 71 -11.70 9.03 -29.20
N LYS A 72 -12.38 10.01 -28.60
CA LYS A 72 -12.45 11.39 -29.13
C LYS A 72 -11.10 12.12 -29.09
N PHE A 73 -10.17 11.68 -28.26
CA PHE A 73 -8.83 12.25 -28.11
C PHE A 73 -7.76 11.39 -28.78
N ARG A 74 -8.17 10.31 -29.46
CA ARG A 74 -7.28 9.31 -30.02
C ARG A 74 -6.72 9.76 -31.37
N ARG A 75 -5.54 10.39 -31.36
CA ARG A 75 -4.73 10.67 -32.56
C ARG A 75 -3.99 9.40 -33.05
N GLY A 76 -4.71 8.31 -33.31
CA GLY A 76 -4.13 7.03 -33.76
C GLY A 76 -3.40 6.19 -32.70
N ARG A 77 -3.33 6.62 -31.43
CA ARG A 77 -2.68 5.88 -30.32
C ARG A 77 -3.62 4.85 -29.65
N ARG A 78 -3.06 3.85 -28.95
CA ARG A 78 -3.83 2.85 -28.19
C ARG A 78 -4.44 3.47 -26.92
N ILE A 79 -5.71 3.16 -26.63
CA ILE A 79 -6.36 3.53 -25.36
C ILE A 79 -5.86 2.59 -24.26
N GLY A 80 -5.18 3.15 -23.26
CA GLY A 80 -4.68 2.43 -22.08
C GLY A 80 -5.73 2.30 -20.97
N GLY A 81 -5.70 1.19 -20.24
CA GLY A 81 -6.43 1.04 -18.97
C GLY A 81 -5.61 1.54 -17.79
N VAL A 82 -6.05 1.22 -16.57
CA VAL A 82 -5.36 1.63 -15.32
C VAL A 82 -3.92 1.11 -15.26
N ASN A 83 -3.63 -0.04 -15.87
CA ASN A 83 -2.29 -0.62 -15.94
C ASN A 83 -1.33 0.12 -16.89
N TYR A 84 -1.83 1.06 -17.70
CA TYR A 84 -0.98 1.83 -18.62
C TYR A 84 0.13 2.57 -17.87
N GLY A 85 -0.17 3.14 -16.70
CA GLY A 85 0.82 3.85 -15.90
C GLY A 85 1.94 2.93 -15.42
N THR A 86 1.59 1.75 -14.90
CA THR A 86 2.57 0.72 -14.50
C THR A 86 3.45 0.31 -15.69
N ASP A 87 2.84 0.05 -16.85
CA ASP A 87 3.56 -0.32 -18.07
C ASP A 87 4.40 0.83 -18.66
N TYR A 88 3.99 2.07 -18.45
CA TYR A 88 4.72 3.25 -18.89
C TYR A 88 6.01 3.39 -18.08
N ILE A 89 5.91 3.36 -16.75
CA ILE A 89 7.06 3.44 -15.85
C ILE A 89 8.05 2.31 -16.14
N ALA A 90 7.56 1.06 -16.26
CA ALA A 90 8.40 -0.06 -16.65
C ALA A 90 9.23 0.19 -17.93
N ARG A 91 8.68 0.90 -18.92
CA ARG A 91 9.34 1.18 -20.20
C ARG A 91 10.22 2.42 -20.21
N LYS A 92 9.88 3.43 -19.40
CA LYS A 92 10.37 4.81 -19.56
C LYS A 92 11.03 5.37 -18.31
N TYR A 93 10.98 4.65 -17.18
CA TYR A 93 11.65 5.10 -15.97
C TYR A 93 13.13 5.31 -16.23
N SER A 94 13.62 6.44 -15.74
CA SER A 94 14.96 6.95 -15.94
C SER A 94 15.21 8.06 -14.92
N GLU A 95 16.47 8.42 -14.74
CA GLU A 95 16.87 9.57 -13.92
C GLU A 95 16.15 10.86 -14.34
N ASN A 96 15.98 11.08 -15.65
CA ASN A 96 15.26 12.24 -16.18
C ASN A 96 13.78 12.22 -15.78
N LEU A 97 13.11 11.07 -15.89
CA LEU A 97 11.72 10.97 -15.44
C LEU A 97 11.62 11.21 -13.94
N LYS A 98 12.49 10.60 -13.13
CA LYS A 98 12.56 10.82 -11.69
C LYS A 98 12.66 12.31 -11.35
N ASN A 99 13.56 13.04 -12.02
CA ASN A 99 13.75 14.48 -11.79
C ASN A 99 12.55 15.31 -12.23
N LYS A 100 11.89 14.98 -13.35
CA LYS A 100 10.61 15.60 -13.74
C LYS A 100 9.52 15.37 -12.68
N LEU A 101 9.45 14.19 -12.08
CA LEU A 101 8.48 13.92 -11.02
C LEU A 101 8.77 14.75 -9.77
N LYS A 102 10.04 14.82 -9.35
CA LYS A 102 10.45 15.67 -8.22
C LYS A 102 10.08 17.13 -8.46
N ASP A 103 10.39 17.67 -9.64
CA ASP A 103 10.03 19.04 -10.01
C ASP A 103 8.51 19.28 -10.02
N ARG A 104 7.74 18.44 -10.72
CA ARG A 104 6.28 18.60 -10.84
C ARG A 104 5.50 18.35 -9.54
N TRP A 105 6.07 17.63 -8.59
CA TRP A 105 5.50 17.43 -7.26
C TRP A 105 6.14 18.34 -6.21
N ASP A 106 6.89 19.35 -6.67
CA ASP A 106 7.51 20.38 -5.82
C ASP A 106 8.43 19.80 -4.73
N ILE A 107 9.08 18.66 -4.98
CA ILE A 107 9.99 18.01 -4.04
C ILE A 107 11.33 18.74 -4.10
N ASN A 108 11.48 19.73 -3.21
CA ASN A 108 12.64 20.61 -3.11
C ASN A 108 13.00 20.88 -1.62
N HIS A 109 13.92 21.81 -1.38
CA HIS A 109 14.48 22.08 -0.04
C HIS A 109 13.90 23.34 0.64
N ARG A 110 12.92 24.02 0.01
CA ARG A 110 12.43 25.33 0.49
C ARG A 110 11.77 25.23 1.86
N GLU A 111 11.16 24.09 2.17
CA GLU A 111 10.44 23.86 3.42
C GLU A 111 11.23 23.03 4.45
N ASP A 112 12.52 22.77 4.22
CA ASP A 112 13.35 21.94 5.10
C ASP A 112 13.37 22.45 6.54
N ASP A 113 13.44 23.76 6.76
CA ASP A 113 13.42 24.35 8.09
C ASP A 113 12.09 24.14 8.81
N ALA A 114 10.97 24.18 8.08
CA ALA A 114 9.65 23.94 8.64
C ALA A 114 9.45 22.46 8.99
N ILE A 115 9.91 21.56 8.11
CA ILE A 115 9.93 20.11 8.36
C ILE A 115 10.80 19.80 9.57
N LYS A 116 12.02 20.36 9.63
CA LYS A 116 12.96 20.18 10.74
C LYS A 116 12.35 20.59 12.08
N ARG A 117 11.77 21.80 12.15
CA ARG A 117 11.10 22.29 13.37
C ARG A 117 9.96 21.37 13.80
N TRP A 118 9.15 20.90 12.85
CA TRP A 118 8.07 19.97 13.14
C TRP A 118 8.61 18.64 13.71
N LEU A 119 9.66 18.07 13.10
CA LEU A 119 10.29 16.85 13.60
C LEU A 119 10.84 17.01 15.03
N GLU A 120 11.52 18.13 15.32
CA GLU A 120 12.04 18.45 16.65
C GLU A 120 10.92 18.56 17.69
N GLN A 121 9.79 19.18 17.34
CA GLN A 121 8.61 19.24 18.21
C GLN A 121 8.01 17.85 18.50
N GLN A 122 8.08 16.93 17.53
CA GLN A 122 7.66 15.53 17.72
C GLN A 122 8.71 14.68 18.44
N GLY A 123 9.88 15.24 18.76
CA GLY A 123 11.01 14.50 19.32
C GLY A 123 11.66 13.52 18.34
N ILE A 124 11.40 13.66 17.04
CA ILE A 124 11.93 12.79 15.99
C ILE A 124 13.30 13.31 15.55
N PRO A 125 14.35 12.46 15.48
CA PRO A 125 15.65 12.87 14.95
C PRO A 125 15.55 13.43 13.53
N THR A 126 16.23 14.55 13.28
CA THR A 126 16.24 15.25 12.00
C THR A 126 17.34 14.77 11.05
N SER A 127 18.29 13.97 11.57
CA SER A 127 19.35 13.31 10.81
C SER A 127 19.85 12.09 11.58
N GLY A 128 20.59 11.20 10.91
CA GLY A 128 21.15 10.00 11.51
C GLY A 128 21.85 9.09 10.50
N ASP A 129 22.22 7.89 10.91
CA ASP A 129 22.81 6.91 10.01
C ASP A 129 21.69 6.09 9.35
N ARG A 130 20.84 5.44 10.13
CA ARG A 130 19.85 4.46 9.63
C ARG A 130 18.42 4.79 10.05
N LEU A 131 17.56 5.01 9.06
CA LEU A 131 16.12 5.23 9.22
C LEU A 131 15.29 4.12 8.55
N LEU A 132 14.32 3.58 9.28
CA LEU A 132 13.31 2.66 8.75
C LEU A 132 11.93 3.33 8.74
N ILE A 133 11.28 3.35 7.59
CA ILE A 133 9.91 3.84 7.43
C ILE A 133 8.97 2.65 7.19
N LEU A 134 8.16 2.34 8.19
CA LEU A 134 7.13 1.29 8.16
C LEU A 134 5.78 1.86 7.75
N TRP A 135 5.29 1.45 6.59
CA TRP A 135 4.02 1.89 6.04
C TRP A 135 2.86 1.01 6.51
N SER A 136 1.95 1.60 7.27
CA SER A 136 0.66 1.02 7.65
C SER A 136 -0.41 1.29 6.60
N ARG A 137 -1.31 0.32 6.41
CA ARG A 137 -2.48 0.39 5.55
C ARG A 137 -3.66 -0.29 6.23
N PHE A 138 -4.83 0.35 6.21
CA PHE A 138 -6.08 -0.25 6.67
C PHE A 138 -7.21 0.02 5.69
N SER A 139 -7.75 -1.05 5.11
CA SER A 139 -8.87 -0.99 4.17
C SER A 139 -10.17 -0.60 4.88
N GLY A 140 -11.09 0.04 4.14
CA GLY A 140 -12.45 0.33 4.60
C GLY A 140 -12.76 1.75 5.13
N LYS A 141 -11.78 2.58 5.54
CA LYS A 141 -12.05 3.98 5.98
C LYS A 141 -12.46 4.89 4.81
N GLY A 142 -11.79 4.74 3.67
CA GLY A 142 -11.94 5.61 2.49
C GLY A 142 -12.38 4.92 1.19
N GLY A 143 -12.88 3.68 1.25
CA GLY A 143 -13.32 2.94 0.07
C GLY A 143 -12.28 2.00 -0.56
N ASP A 144 -11.16 1.76 0.14
CA ASP A 144 -10.20 0.72 -0.23
C ASP A 144 -10.75 -0.67 0.13
N ILE A 145 -10.47 -1.65 -0.72
CA ILE A 145 -11.20 -2.92 -0.80
C ILE A 145 -10.30 -4.14 -0.58
N HIS A 146 -9.00 -3.91 -0.40
CA HIS A 146 -7.97 -4.95 -0.37
C HIS A 146 -7.58 -5.30 1.07
N ILE A 147 -8.53 -5.84 1.83
CA ILE A 147 -8.32 -6.19 3.25
C ILE A 147 -7.23 -7.27 3.44
N GLU A 148 -6.88 -7.99 2.38
CA GLU A 148 -5.75 -8.93 2.33
C GLU A 148 -4.39 -8.24 2.49
N HIS A 149 -4.30 -6.94 2.18
CA HIS A 149 -3.09 -6.14 2.29
C HIS A 149 -3.08 -5.23 3.53
N ASP A 150 -4.01 -5.44 4.46
CA ASP A 150 -4.06 -4.66 5.69
C ASP A 150 -2.87 -4.99 6.60
N THR A 151 -2.42 -3.97 7.32
CA THR A 151 -1.37 -4.09 8.31
C THR A 151 -1.87 -4.81 9.56
N SER A 152 -1.01 -5.65 10.14
CA SER A 152 -1.23 -6.22 11.48
C SER A 152 -0.46 -5.41 12.51
N TYR A 153 -1.12 -5.00 13.60
CA TYR A 153 -0.43 -4.39 14.74
C TYR A 153 0.59 -5.33 15.36
N THR A 154 0.24 -6.62 15.51
CA THR A 154 1.18 -7.64 15.97
C THR A 154 2.34 -7.80 14.99
N GLY A 155 2.07 -7.78 13.68
CA GLY A 155 3.11 -7.81 12.65
C GLY A 155 4.08 -6.64 12.73
N ILE A 156 3.58 -5.41 12.86
CA ILE A 156 4.42 -4.22 13.04
C ILE A 156 5.23 -4.33 14.32
N LYS A 157 4.61 -4.75 15.44
CA LYS A 157 5.31 -4.99 16.70
C LYS A 157 6.44 -6.01 16.53
N GLN A 158 6.19 -7.14 15.86
CA GLN A 158 7.21 -8.14 15.56
C GLN A 158 8.40 -7.56 14.80
N ILE A 159 8.15 -6.75 13.77
CA ILE A 159 9.21 -6.11 12.99
C ILE A 159 10.01 -5.15 13.89
N VAL A 160 9.32 -4.24 14.57
CA VAL A 160 9.97 -3.18 15.35
C VAL A 160 10.84 -3.77 16.47
N TYR A 161 10.34 -4.76 17.23
CA TYR A 161 11.12 -5.43 18.29
C TYR A 161 12.41 -6.07 17.76
N ARG A 162 12.40 -6.59 16.53
CA ARG A 162 13.54 -7.27 15.92
C ARG A 162 14.61 -6.30 15.41
N VAL A 163 14.22 -5.08 15.07
CA VAL A 163 15.11 -4.13 14.37
C VAL A 163 15.38 -2.86 15.16
N ALA A 164 14.79 -2.68 16.34
CA ALA A 164 14.92 -1.46 17.15
C ALA A 164 16.37 -1.03 17.38
N GLU A 165 17.27 -1.97 17.70
CA GLU A 165 18.69 -1.65 17.88
C GLU A 165 19.48 -1.52 16.56
N MET A 166 18.91 -1.96 15.44
CA MET A 166 19.55 -1.88 14.11
C MET A 166 19.39 -0.50 13.45
N TYR A 167 18.51 0.35 13.98
CA TYR A 167 18.18 1.65 13.39
C TYR A 167 18.27 2.75 14.45
N ASP A 168 18.66 3.94 14.01
CA ASP A 168 18.64 5.14 14.87
C ASP A 168 17.21 5.64 15.02
N THR A 169 16.41 5.46 13.97
CA THR A 169 15.03 5.93 13.93
C THR A 169 14.17 4.93 13.16
N ILE A 170 12.98 4.65 13.67
CA ILE A 170 11.94 3.85 13.05
C ILE A 170 10.65 4.67 13.06
N ILE A 171 10.13 4.98 11.90
CA ILE A 171 8.90 5.75 11.72
C ILE A 171 7.78 4.82 11.26
N ILE A 172 6.70 4.74 12.03
CA ILE A 172 5.44 4.13 11.61
C ILE A 172 4.58 5.23 11.00
N THR A 173 4.23 5.09 9.72
CA THR A 173 3.45 6.08 8.95
C THR A 173 2.41 5.40 8.08
N GLY A 174 1.37 6.10 7.63
CA GLY A 174 0.27 5.48 6.89
C GLY A 174 -1.08 5.74 7.56
N ASP A 175 -2.03 4.82 7.34
CA ASP A 175 -3.38 4.92 7.89
C ASP A 175 -3.41 4.59 9.40
N LYS A 176 -4.28 5.25 10.16
CA LYS A 176 -4.65 4.81 11.51
C LYS A 176 -5.72 3.71 11.42
N GLY A 177 -5.78 2.87 12.46
CA GLY A 177 -6.82 1.85 12.55
C GLY A 177 -8.23 2.44 12.54
N TYR A 178 -9.17 1.64 12.02
CA TYR A 178 -10.56 2.06 11.83
C TYR A 178 -11.41 2.08 13.12
N ILE A 179 -10.90 1.54 14.22
CA ILE A 179 -11.59 1.48 15.52
C ILE A 179 -10.97 2.56 16.41
N LYS A 180 -11.78 3.48 16.95
CA LYS A 180 -11.31 4.62 17.76
C LYS A 180 -10.48 4.15 18.95
N GLU A 181 -10.89 3.05 19.57
CA GLU A 181 -10.20 2.35 20.66
C GLU A 181 -8.89 1.65 20.22
N ARG A 182 -8.61 1.60 18.92
CA ARG A 182 -7.35 1.13 18.34
C ARG A 182 -6.49 2.26 17.76
N GLY A 183 -6.95 3.51 17.85
CA GLY A 183 -6.23 4.67 17.34
C GLY A 183 -4.83 4.82 17.95
N SER A 184 -4.67 4.44 19.22
CA SER A 184 -3.39 4.50 19.96
C SER A 184 -2.48 3.30 19.77
N LYS A 185 -2.84 2.29 18.96
CA LYS A 185 -2.10 1.02 18.94
C LYS A 185 -0.66 1.15 18.46
N PHE A 186 -0.39 2.08 17.54
CA PHE A 186 0.98 2.36 17.12
C PHE A 186 1.75 3.18 18.16
N ASP A 187 1.08 4.09 18.88
CA ASP A 187 1.67 4.79 20.03
C ASP A 187 2.03 3.82 21.16
N ASP A 188 1.15 2.83 21.43
CA ASP A 188 1.40 1.74 22.38
C ASP A 188 2.66 0.97 21.98
N ILE A 189 2.78 0.57 20.70
CA ILE A 189 3.95 -0.16 20.19
C ILE A 189 5.22 0.68 20.33
N ALA A 190 5.18 1.95 19.92
CA ALA A 190 6.34 2.84 20.00
C ALA A 190 6.81 3.01 21.45
N ARG A 191 5.89 3.29 22.37
CA ARG A 191 6.17 3.45 23.80
C ARG A 191 6.74 2.17 24.42
N GLU A 192 6.11 1.02 24.16
CA GLU A 192 6.54 -0.27 24.70
C GLU A 192 7.97 -0.61 24.26
N VAL A 193 8.27 -0.50 22.95
CA VAL A 193 9.60 -0.78 22.43
C VAL A 193 10.62 0.20 22.98
N ASN A 194 10.34 1.50 22.95
CA ASN A 194 11.27 2.53 23.45
C ASN A 194 11.61 2.33 24.94
N THR A 195 10.66 1.78 25.71
CA THR A 195 10.88 1.40 27.11
C THR A 195 11.81 0.19 27.21
N ASP A 196 11.56 -0.86 26.43
CA ASP A 196 12.35 -2.10 26.45
C ASP A 196 13.80 -1.87 25.97
N VAL A 197 14.00 -1.06 24.92
CA VAL A 197 15.33 -0.71 24.39
C VAL A 197 15.99 0.47 25.11
N GLN A 198 15.31 1.06 26.10
CA GLN A 198 15.76 2.23 26.87
C GLN A 198 16.26 3.39 25.99
N SER A 199 15.59 3.63 24.86
CA SER A 199 15.99 4.63 23.87
C SER A 199 14.80 5.06 23.02
N SER A 200 14.71 6.37 22.72
CA SER A 200 13.66 6.91 21.85
C SER A 200 14.02 6.69 20.38
N ARG A 201 13.59 5.55 19.82
CA ARG A 201 13.91 5.15 18.43
C ARG A 201 12.68 4.99 17.56
N VAL A 202 11.54 4.64 18.15
CA VAL A 202 10.30 4.33 17.42
C VAL A 202 9.34 5.50 17.56
N PHE A 203 8.84 5.98 16.43
CA PHE A 203 7.95 7.13 16.35
C PHE A 203 6.73 6.81 15.49
N ASN A 204 5.55 7.27 15.91
CA ASN A 204 4.32 7.13 15.15
C ASN A 204 3.91 8.47 14.55
N ILE A 205 3.83 8.54 13.23
CA ILE A 205 3.31 9.70 12.48
C ILE A 205 2.15 9.28 11.57
N THR A 206 1.46 8.18 11.87
CA THR A 206 0.27 7.79 11.10
C THR A 206 -0.73 8.94 11.03
N GLU A 207 -1.30 9.16 9.85
CA GLU A 207 -2.22 10.27 9.57
C GLU A 207 -1.72 11.67 10.00
N PHE A 208 -0.41 11.93 10.00
CA PHE A 208 0.12 13.26 10.38
C PHE A 208 -0.45 14.39 9.50
N TRP A 209 -0.82 14.07 8.26
CA TRP A 209 -1.43 15.00 7.30
C TRP A 209 -2.87 15.41 7.65
N ASP A 210 -3.48 14.81 8.67
CA ASP A 210 -4.79 15.21 9.19
C ASP A 210 -4.68 16.20 10.38
N GLY A 211 -3.48 16.72 10.66
CA GLY A 211 -3.19 17.52 11.86
C GLY A 211 -3.33 19.05 11.73
N GLU A 212 -2.81 19.73 12.75
CA GLU A 212 -2.93 21.16 13.09
C GLU A 212 -2.40 22.21 12.06
N PRO A 213 -2.70 23.52 12.23
CA PRO A 213 -2.31 24.58 11.28
C PRO A 213 -0.82 24.65 10.92
N GLU A 214 0.09 24.17 11.78
CA GLU A 214 1.54 24.15 11.56
C GLU A 214 1.94 23.35 10.30
N PHE A 215 1.14 22.34 9.91
CA PHE A 215 1.34 21.59 8.68
C PHE A 215 1.15 22.46 7.42
N LEU A 216 0.41 23.56 7.50
CA LEU A 216 0.22 24.45 6.35
C LEU A 216 1.53 25.13 5.93
N SER A 217 2.46 25.37 6.87
CA SER A 217 3.73 26.06 6.61
C SER A 217 4.63 25.33 5.61
N TRP A 218 4.50 24.01 5.49
CA TRP A 218 5.22 23.18 4.53
C TRP A 218 4.30 22.29 3.68
N MET A 219 3.01 22.63 3.66
CA MET A 219 1.96 21.88 2.95
C MET A 219 1.82 20.40 3.37
N GLY A 220 2.14 20.06 4.62
CA GLY A 220 2.11 18.69 5.17
C GLY A 220 0.74 17.99 5.08
N THR A 221 -0.35 18.75 4.95
CA THR A 221 -1.71 18.22 4.71
C THR A 221 -1.96 17.80 3.26
N THR A 222 -1.04 18.14 2.35
CA THR A 222 -1.12 17.82 0.93
C THR A 222 -0.28 16.58 0.60
N ARG A 223 -0.56 15.98 -0.56
CA ARG A 223 0.22 14.84 -1.04
C ARG A 223 1.69 15.20 -1.30
N PHE A 224 1.95 16.42 -1.78
CA PHE A 224 3.31 16.89 -2.07
C PHE A 224 4.08 17.22 -0.81
N GLY A 225 3.42 17.80 0.21
CA GLY A 225 4.03 17.94 1.53
C GLY A 225 4.48 16.58 2.07
N GLN A 226 3.63 15.56 2.02
CA GLN A 226 4.05 14.20 2.41
C GLN A 226 5.32 13.75 1.67
N PHE A 227 5.43 14.00 0.37
CA PHE A 227 6.64 13.64 -0.40
C PHE A 227 7.88 14.43 0.03
N LYS A 228 7.73 15.73 0.35
CA LYS A 228 8.81 16.57 0.89
C LYS A 228 9.35 16.02 2.21
N LEU A 229 8.48 15.56 3.12
CA LEU A 229 8.93 14.94 4.38
C LEU A 229 9.80 13.71 4.14
N TYR A 230 9.40 12.82 3.24
CA TYR A 230 10.19 11.61 2.98
C TYR A 230 11.47 11.93 2.19
N ASP A 231 11.45 12.91 1.27
CA ASP A 231 12.66 13.41 0.61
C ASP A 231 13.64 14.05 1.60
N TYR A 232 13.14 14.78 2.61
CA TYR A 232 13.95 15.31 3.70
C TYR A 232 14.71 14.18 4.39
N PHE A 233 14.02 13.11 4.79
CA PHE A 233 14.68 11.96 5.40
C PHE A 233 15.74 11.31 4.50
N GLU A 234 15.43 11.12 3.22
CA GLU A 234 16.36 10.53 2.23
C GLU A 234 17.64 11.35 2.03
N ARG A 235 17.62 12.65 2.32
CA ARG A 235 18.80 13.53 2.26
C ARG A 235 19.56 13.64 3.56
N HIS A 236 18.89 13.45 4.69
CA HIS A 236 19.46 13.70 6.02
C HIS A 236 19.83 12.43 6.80
N PHE A 237 19.53 11.24 6.26
CA PHE A 237 19.98 9.96 6.79
C PHE A 237 20.85 9.24 5.76
N ASN A 238 21.90 8.54 6.21
CA ASN A 238 22.81 7.81 5.31
C ASN A 238 22.13 6.62 4.61
N GLU A 239 21.25 5.92 5.33
CA GLU A 239 20.43 4.84 4.80
C GLU A 239 18.97 5.02 5.23
N VAL A 240 18.08 5.13 4.25
CA VAL A 240 16.63 5.08 4.44
C VAL A 240 16.06 3.85 3.77
N LYS A 241 15.22 3.10 4.49
CA LYS A 241 14.47 1.96 3.94
C LYS A 241 12.98 2.16 4.14
N HIS A 242 12.20 1.91 3.11
CA HIS A 242 10.75 1.84 3.21
C HIS A 242 10.27 0.39 3.12
N LEU A 243 9.40 0.00 4.05
CA LEU A 243 8.75 -1.30 4.07
C LEU A 243 7.27 -1.17 4.36
N GLY A 244 6.44 -1.92 3.64
CA GLY A 244 5.02 -2.09 3.99
C GLY A 244 4.31 -3.01 3.00
N PHE A 245 3.02 -3.21 3.18
CA PHE A 245 2.23 -3.93 2.17
C PHE A 245 2.11 -3.11 0.88
N ARG A 246 2.03 -3.80 -0.25
CA ARG A 246 1.92 -3.17 -1.58
C ARG A 246 0.88 -2.05 -1.57
N SER A 247 1.29 -0.81 -1.85
CA SER A 247 0.41 0.37 -1.82
C SER A 247 0.85 1.43 -2.81
N GLY A 248 -0.08 2.33 -3.17
CA GLY A 248 0.24 3.45 -4.05
C GLY A 248 1.27 4.41 -3.46
N ASN A 249 1.33 4.57 -2.14
CA ASN A 249 2.34 5.41 -1.49
C ASN A 249 3.75 4.84 -1.71
N LEU A 250 3.92 3.53 -1.53
CA LEU A 250 5.20 2.86 -1.79
C LEU A 250 5.59 2.90 -3.27
N GLU A 251 4.60 2.77 -4.18
CA GLU A 251 4.84 2.96 -5.62
C GLU A 251 5.44 4.35 -5.90
N VAL A 252 4.98 5.40 -5.21
CA VAL A 252 5.54 6.75 -5.37
C VAL A 252 6.95 6.85 -4.82
N MET A 253 7.20 6.36 -3.60
CA MET A 253 8.54 6.41 -3.01
C MET A 253 9.57 5.76 -3.94
N ALA A 254 9.22 4.63 -4.57
CA ALA A 254 10.10 3.99 -5.54
C ALA A 254 10.27 4.82 -6.83
N MET A 255 9.21 5.45 -7.36
CA MET A 255 9.34 6.35 -8.50
C MET A 255 10.20 7.59 -8.20
N LEU A 256 10.31 8.00 -6.94
CA LEU A 256 11.21 9.06 -6.47
C LEU A 256 12.66 8.60 -6.29
N GLY A 257 12.93 7.31 -6.50
CA GLY A 257 14.26 6.70 -6.43
C GLY A 257 14.65 6.18 -5.05
N TYR A 258 13.68 6.02 -4.13
CA TYR A 258 13.95 5.60 -2.76
C TYR A 258 14.04 4.07 -2.63
N LYS A 259 14.73 3.59 -1.59
CA LYS A 259 14.92 2.15 -1.34
C LYS A 259 13.65 1.55 -0.74
N VAL A 260 12.83 0.93 -1.60
CA VAL A 260 11.53 0.38 -1.21
C VAL A 260 11.49 -1.14 -1.33
N ARG A 261 10.93 -1.80 -0.32
CA ARG A 261 10.41 -3.17 -0.45
C ARG A 261 8.95 -3.20 -0.08
N TYR A 262 8.18 -4.01 -0.80
CA TYR A 262 6.78 -4.25 -0.48
C TYR A 262 6.50 -5.70 -0.14
N LEU A 263 5.65 -5.90 0.86
CA LEU A 263 5.15 -7.19 1.28
C LEU A 263 3.96 -7.59 0.41
N GLU A 264 3.99 -8.83 -0.06
CA GLU A 264 2.87 -9.44 -0.78
C GLU A 264 2.94 -10.96 -0.66
N GLU A 265 1.79 -11.58 -0.46
CA GLU A 265 1.66 -13.01 -0.24
C GLU A 265 1.75 -13.86 -1.53
N VAL A 266 2.18 -15.12 -1.38
CA VAL A 266 2.10 -16.13 -2.45
C VAL A 266 0.65 -16.29 -2.89
N GLY A 267 0.44 -16.18 -4.21
CA GLY A 267 -0.88 -16.32 -4.83
C GLY A 267 -1.65 -14.99 -5.00
N SER A 268 -1.03 -13.84 -4.68
CA SER A 268 -1.66 -12.54 -4.92
C SER A 268 -1.82 -12.24 -6.42
N GLU A 269 -3.04 -12.40 -6.95
CA GLU A 269 -3.33 -12.26 -8.39
C GLU A 269 -3.03 -10.86 -8.95
N SER A 270 -3.20 -9.83 -8.12
CA SER A 270 -3.01 -8.43 -8.53
C SER A 270 -1.53 -8.01 -8.55
N GLY A 271 -0.64 -8.81 -7.95
CA GLY A 271 0.78 -8.51 -7.79
C GLY A 271 1.59 -8.62 -9.07
N ALA A 272 1.13 -9.45 -10.00
CA ALA A 272 1.82 -9.74 -11.24
C ALA A 272 2.15 -8.48 -12.06
N ARG A 273 1.29 -7.45 -12.00
CA ARG A 273 1.53 -6.19 -12.71
C ARG A 273 2.78 -5.45 -12.21
N MET A 274 3.11 -5.58 -10.93
CA MET A 274 4.24 -4.88 -10.34
C MET A 274 5.58 -5.57 -10.63
N PHE A 275 5.56 -6.82 -11.12
CA PHE A 275 6.77 -7.45 -11.66
C PHE A 275 7.36 -6.67 -12.83
N ALA A 276 6.55 -5.89 -13.56
CA ALA A 276 7.05 -5.04 -14.63
C ALA A 276 8.08 -4.00 -14.16
N TRP A 277 8.16 -3.71 -12.86
CA TRP A 277 9.12 -2.74 -12.27
C TRP A 277 10.35 -3.41 -11.65
N ARG A 278 10.35 -4.75 -11.57
CA ARG A 278 11.45 -5.53 -11.01
C ARG A 278 12.70 -5.33 -11.85
N ALA A 279 13.84 -5.21 -11.17
CA ALA A 279 15.14 -5.27 -11.81
C ALA A 279 15.41 -6.67 -12.41
N VAL A 280 15.79 -6.67 -13.69
CA VAL A 280 16.48 -7.75 -14.36
C VAL A 280 17.96 -7.36 -14.51
N GLU A 281 18.71 -8.10 -15.34
CA GLU A 281 20.13 -7.85 -15.58
C GLU A 281 20.42 -6.37 -15.92
N GLY A 282 21.47 -5.82 -15.31
CA GLY A 282 21.91 -4.44 -15.54
C GLY A 282 21.03 -3.34 -14.93
N GLY A 283 20.15 -3.67 -13.97
CA GLY A 283 19.32 -2.67 -13.27
C GLY A 283 18.17 -2.12 -14.12
N LYS A 284 17.84 -2.79 -15.23
CA LYS A 284 16.70 -2.47 -16.11
C LYS A 284 15.48 -3.30 -15.73
N THR A 285 14.33 -2.99 -16.28
CA THR A 285 13.16 -3.87 -16.30
C THR A 285 13.15 -4.74 -17.56
N GLU A 286 12.29 -5.76 -17.60
CA GLU A 286 12.01 -6.52 -18.84
C GLU A 286 11.56 -5.63 -20.01
N LYS A 287 11.02 -4.45 -19.69
CA LYS A 287 10.54 -3.47 -20.64
C LYS A 287 11.56 -2.38 -20.99
N LYS A 288 12.82 -2.56 -20.58
CA LYS A 288 14.01 -1.73 -20.90
C LYS A 288 14.08 -0.35 -20.25
N GLY A 289 13.11 0.05 -19.42
CA GLY A 289 13.28 1.20 -18.52
C GLY A 289 14.22 0.86 -17.36
N ASP A 290 14.70 1.86 -16.64
CA ASP A 290 15.41 1.63 -15.37
C ASP A 290 14.45 1.00 -14.36
N ALA A 291 14.96 0.10 -13.51
CA ALA A 291 14.18 -0.41 -12.40
C ALA A 291 13.99 0.69 -11.36
N THR A 292 12.78 0.81 -10.81
CA THR A 292 12.48 1.81 -9.76
C THR A 292 13.00 1.41 -8.39
N GLY A 293 13.55 0.19 -8.26
CA GLY A 293 13.89 -0.42 -6.97
C GLY A 293 12.67 -0.92 -6.18
N TYR A 294 11.45 -0.86 -6.75
CA TYR A 294 10.23 -1.38 -6.12
C TYR A 294 10.17 -2.91 -6.17
N GLU A 295 10.81 -3.56 -5.21
CA GLU A 295 10.93 -5.02 -5.19
C GLU A 295 10.04 -5.68 -4.13
N ARG A 296 9.60 -6.89 -4.46
CA ARG A 296 8.70 -7.68 -3.64
C ARG A 296 9.45 -8.55 -2.64
N LEU A 297 9.00 -8.53 -1.39
CA LEU A 297 9.25 -9.59 -0.43
C LEU A 297 8.02 -10.50 -0.40
N GLN A 298 8.20 -11.72 -0.90
CA GLN A 298 7.11 -12.67 -1.05
C GLN A 298 6.88 -13.43 0.26
N LEU A 299 5.71 -13.26 0.86
CA LEU A 299 5.34 -13.89 2.12
C LEU A 299 4.49 -15.14 1.90
N ALA A 300 4.55 -16.12 2.79
CA ALA A 300 3.72 -17.31 2.76
C ALA A 300 2.24 -16.98 3.02
N GLU A 301 1.97 -16.01 3.90
CA GLU A 301 0.63 -15.60 4.28
C GLU A 301 0.55 -14.10 4.68
N PRO A 302 -0.63 -13.46 4.56
CA PRO A 302 -0.86 -12.14 5.13
C PRO A 302 -0.75 -12.15 6.67
N PRO A 303 -0.39 -11.03 7.32
CA PRO A 303 -0.21 -11.00 8.77
C PRO A 303 -1.52 -10.82 9.54
N THR A 304 -2.62 -10.48 8.86
CA THR A 304 -3.92 -10.32 9.51
C THR A 304 -4.73 -11.61 9.44
N ARG A 305 -5.49 -11.90 10.51
CA ARG A 305 -6.40 -13.06 10.54
C ARG A 305 -7.43 -13.03 9.41
N SER A 306 -7.93 -11.84 9.08
CA SER A 306 -8.84 -11.65 7.94
C SER A 306 -8.15 -11.98 6.62
N GLY A 307 -6.94 -11.47 6.38
CA GLY A 307 -6.18 -11.76 5.16
C GLY A 307 -5.87 -13.24 5.01
N LYS A 308 -5.45 -13.93 6.08
CA LYS A 308 -5.22 -15.38 6.07
C LYS A 308 -6.48 -16.17 5.72
N TYR A 309 -7.63 -15.80 6.28
CA TYR A 309 -8.92 -16.42 5.93
C TYR A 309 -9.24 -16.27 4.45
N LEU A 310 -9.14 -15.06 3.90
CA LEU A 310 -9.44 -14.81 2.48
C LEU A 310 -8.51 -15.58 1.56
N GLN A 311 -7.21 -15.56 1.86
CA GLN A 311 -6.22 -16.30 1.08
C GLN A 311 -6.46 -17.80 1.12
N LYS A 312 -6.85 -18.35 2.28
CA LYS A 312 -7.25 -19.75 2.37
C LYS A 312 -8.44 -20.06 1.45
N LYS A 313 -9.47 -19.21 1.43
CA LYS A 313 -10.63 -19.38 0.54
C LYS A 313 -10.28 -19.29 -0.94
N ILE A 314 -9.40 -18.38 -1.32
CA ILE A 314 -8.91 -18.26 -2.71
C ILE A 314 -8.14 -19.51 -3.11
N ARG A 315 -7.28 -20.04 -2.22
CA ARG A 315 -6.53 -21.28 -2.47
C ARG A 315 -7.46 -22.48 -2.63
N GLU A 316 -8.46 -22.63 -1.74
CA GLU A 316 -9.49 -23.68 -1.84
C GLU A 316 -10.19 -23.64 -3.21
N ILE A 317 -10.64 -22.46 -3.66
CA ILE A 317 -11.29 -22.30 -4.98
C ILE A 317 -10.35 -22.66 -6.13
N ASN A 318 -9.08 -22.25 -6.07
CA ASN A 318 -8.10 -22.56 -7.12
C ASN A 318 -7.80 -24.06 -7.18
N THR A 319 -7.70 -24.74 -6.03
CA THR A 319 -7.50 -26.20 -5.96
C THR A 319 -8.69 -26.93 -6.57
N GLU A 320 -9.91 -26.59 -6.16
CA GLU A 320 -11.14 -27.18 -6.72
C GLU A 320 -11.21 -27.00 -8.24
N ALA A 321 -10.94 -25.79 -8.74
CA ALA A 321 -10.94 -25.50 -10.16
C ALA A 321 -9.85 -26.27 -10.93
N ALA A 322 -8.67 -26.45 -10.34
CA ALA A 322 -7.60 -27.23 -10.95
C ALA A 322 -7.95 -28.74 -11.01
N GLU A 323 -8.53 -29.28 -9.94
CA GLU A 323 -8.99 -30.68 -9.88
C GLU A 323 -10.13 -30.95 -10.87
N GLU A 324 -11.05 -29.99 -11.05
CA GLU A 324 -12.15 -30.11 -12.00
C GLU A 324 -11.64 -30.05 -13.44
N LYS A 325 -10.74 -29.10 -13.75
CA LYS A 325 -10.07 -29.02 -15.06
C LYS A 325 -9.26 -30.27 -15.41
N ALA A 326 -8.67 -30.93 -14.42
CA ALA A 326 -7.90 -32.15 -14.65
C ALA A 326 -8.77 -33.34 -15.10
N LYS A 327 -10.09 -33.29 -14.84
CA LYS A 327 -11.06 -34.33 -15.24
C LYS A 327 -11.66 -34.10 -16.63
N ILE A 328 -11.39 -32.94 -17.23
CA ILE A 328 -12.05 -32.47 -18.45
C ILE A 328 -11.03 -32.31 -19.55
N ASN A 329 -11.32 -32.83 -20.73
CA ASN A 329 -10.46 -32.70 -21.91
C ASN A 329 -10.83 -31.53 -22.81
N ASP A 330 -12.07 -31.02 -22.72
CA ASP A 330 -12.54 -29.92 -23.55
C ASP A 330 -12.01 -28.56 -23.04
N GLU A 331 -11.35 -27.81 -23.91
CA GLU A 331 -10.75 -26.52 -23.56
C GLU A 331 -11.78 -25.41 -23.29
N LYS A 332 -12.97 -25.46 -23.91
CA LYS A 332 -14.02 -24.46 -23.61
C LYS A 332 -14.60 -24.68 -22.23
N GLU A 333 -14.80 -25.94 -21.84
CA GLU A 333 -15.28 -26.29 -20.51
C GLU A 333 -14.24 -25.91 -19.42
N LYS A 334 -12.94 -26.13 -19.68
CA LYS A 334 -11.87 -25.61 -18.81
C LYS A 334 -11.90 -24.07 -18.68
N GLU A 335 -12.19 -23.35 -19.76
CA GLU A 335 -12.31 -21.89 -19.73
C GLU A 335 -13.51 -21.44 -18.88
N GLU A 336 -14.65 -22.13 -18.97
CA GLU A 336 -15.82 -21.84 -18.15
C GLU A 336 -15.57 -22.12 -16.66
N ILE A 337 -14.84 -23.20 -16.32
CA ILE A 337 -14.40 -23.46 -14.95
C ILE A 337 -13.52 -22.32 -14.43
N GLU A 338 -12.56 -21.83 -15.23
CA GLU A 338 -11.74 -20.69 -14.81
C GLU A 338 -12.58 -19.42 -14.60
N LYS A 339 -13.55 -19.16 -15.48
CA LYS A 339 -14.45 -18.01 -15.34
C LYS A 339 -15.27 -18.11 -14.06
N GLU A 340 -15.83 -19.28 -13.75
CA GLU A 340 -16.61 -19.49 -12.54
C GLU A 340 -15.75 -19.42 -11.28
N ALA A 341 -14.56 -20.03 -11.28
CA ALA A 341 -13.57 -19.87 -10.22
C ALA A 341 -13.22 -18.38 -10.01
N GLY A 342 -13.03 -17.62 -11.10
CA GLY A 342 -12.84 -16.17 -11.06
C GLY A 342 -14.02 -15.42 -10.42
N ARG A 343 -15.27 -15.77 -10.75
CA ARG A 343 -16.46 -15.20 -10.12
C ARG A 343 -16.52 -15.52 -8.62
N ARG A 344 -16.24 -16.76 -8.23
CA ARG A 344 -16.17 -17.19 -6.81
C ARG A 344 -15.07 -16.42 -6.06
N LYS A 345 -13.85 -16.36 -6.61
CA LYS A 345 -12.71 -15.61 -6.04
C LYS A 345 -13.00 -14.13 -5.86
N SER A 346 -13.74 -13.50 -6.76
CA SER A 346 -14.09 -12.08 -6.67
C SER A 346 -14.85 -11.69 -5.40
N LYS A 347 -15.50 -12.67 -4.74
CA LYS A 347 -16.13 -12.49 -3.41
C LYS A 347 -15.09 -12.33 -2.29
N TYR A 348 -13.87 -12.82 -2.48
CA TYR A 348 -12.80 -12.85 -1.47
C TYR A 348 -11.64 -11.89 -1.78
N THR A 349 -11.51 -11.39 -3.01
CA THR A 349 -10.46 -10.42 -3.42
C THR A 349 -10.98 -8.98 -3.52
N GLY A 350 -12.20 -8.72 -3.03
CA GLY A 350 -12.90 -7.47 -3.28
C GLY A 350 -13.68 -6.92 -2.09
N ALA A 351 -14.56 -5.96 -2.38
CA ALA A 351 -15.29 -5.16 -1.41
C ALA A 351 -16.26 -5.93 -0.51
N TYR A 352 -16.49 -7.22 -0.79
CA TYR A 352 -17.52 -8.01 -0.12
C TYR A 352 -17.31 -8.06 1.40
N PHE A 353 -16.06 -8.21 1.82
CA PHE A 353 -15.63 -8.23 3.21
C PHE A 353 -15.04 -6.89 3.69
N ALA A 354 -15.00 -5.87 2.84
CA ALA A 354 -14.50 -4.55 3.22
C ALA A 354 -15.45 -3.93 4.26
N PRO A 355 -14.94 -3.25 5.31
CA PRO A 355 -15.76 -2.61 6.34
C PRO A 355 -16.79 -1.60 5.83
N ARG A 356 -16.62 -1.11 4.60
CA ARG A 356 -17.62 -0.35 3.85
C ARG A 356 -17.74 -0.94 2.46
N LYS A 357 -18.97 -1.30 2.06
CA LYS A 357 -19.23 -1.81 0.71
C LYS A 357 -19.44 -0.67 -0.29
N LYS A 358 -19.11 -0.96 -1.55
CA LYS A 358 -19.23 -0.05 -2.70
C LYS A 358 -20.67 0.34 -3.03
N ASP A 359 -21.64 -0.49 -2.65
CA ASP A 359 -23.07 -0.36 -2.95
C ASP A 359 -23.91 0.06 -1.72
N GLY A 360 -23.25 0.51 -0.64
CA GLY A 360 -23.92 0.94 0.58
C GLY A 360 -24.58 -0.20 1.37
N THR A 361 -24.50 -1.45 0.90
CA THR A 361 -25.03 -2.59 1.64
C THR A 361 -24.17 -2.90 2.86
N ILE A 362 -24.75 -3.55 3.86
CA ILE A 362 -24.05 -3.92 5.08
C ILE A 362 -22.97 -4.96 4.74
N PRO A 363 -21.69 -4.74 5.10
CA PRO A 363 -20.64 -5.73 4.95
C PRO A 363 -21.05 -7.06 5.58
N ILE A 364 -20.72 -8.19 4.96
CA ILE A 364 -20.82 -9.46 5.69
C ILE A 364 -19.49 -9.64 6.41
N PRO A 365 -19.42 -9.45 7.74
CA PRO A 365 -18.18 -9.64 8.45
C PRO A 365 -17.80 -11.13 8.38
N ILE A 366 -16.52 -11.42 8.18
CA ILE A 366 -16.00 -12.78 8.42
C ILE A 366 -16.28 -13.11 9.89
N SER A 367 -16.89 -14.27 10.15
CA SER A 367 -17.32 -14.66 11.50
C SER A 367 -16.13 -14.75 12.46
N LYS A 368 -16.38 -14.55 13.77
CA LYS A 368 -15.33 -14.64 14.79
C LYS A 368 -14.69 -16.03 14.82
N ASP A 369 -15.51 -17.07 14.63
CA ASP A 369 -15.08 -18.48 14.67
C ASP A 369 -14.24 -18.86 13.45
N GLU A 370 -14.55 -18.33 12.28
CA GLU A 370 -13.67 -18.51 11.12
C GLU A 370 -12.34 -17.80 11.33
N LYS A 371 -12.34 -16.58 11.88
CA LYS A 371 -11.09 -15.85 12.14
C LYS A 371 -10.27 -16.51 13.25
N SER A 372 -10.87 -17.14 14.26
CA SER A 372 -10.17 -17.64 15.48
C SER A 372 -9.19 -18.75 15.17
N ARG A 373 -9.40 -19.46 14.06
CA ARG A 373 -8.51 -20.48 13.51
C ARG A 373 -7.18 -19.93 13.02
N PHE A 374 -7.07 -18.63 12.80
CA PHE A 374 -5.86 -17.98 12.30
C PHE A 374 -5.15 -17.20 13.40
N SER A 375 -3.82 -17.24 13.35
CA SER A 375 -2.94 -16.40 14.15
C SER A 375 -2.75 -15.02 13.50
N GLU A 376 -2.53 -14.00 14.31
CA GLU A 376 -2.19 -12.63 13.90
C GLU A 376 -0.68 -12.41 14.02
N GLY A 377 -0.09 -11.73 13.03
CA GLY A 377 1.36 -11.56 12.88
C GLY A 377 1.98 -12.48 11.81
N PHE A 378 3.26 -12.26 11.56
CA PHE A 378 4.11 -13.03 10.67
C PHE A 378 4.60 -14.31 11.35
N ASN A 379 4.72 -15.39 10.57
CA ASN A 379 5.42 -16.60 11.03
C ASN A 379 6.94 -16.38 10.93
N ASP A 380 7.73 -17.31 11.47
CA ASP A 380 9.19 -17.15 11.52
C ASP A 380 9.83 -17.12 10.13
N GLY A 381 9.32 -17.89 9.17
CA GLY A 381 9.80 -17.89 7.79
C GLY A 381 9.62 -16.52 7.13
N ASP A 382 8.42 -15.95 7.24
CA ASP A 382 8.11 -14.61 6.73
C ASP A 382 8.92 -13.53 7.44
N MET A 383 9.14 -13.66 8.75
CA MET A 383 10.01 -12.74 9.49
C MET A 383 11.46 -12.82 9.01
N ASN A 384 11.98 -14.01 8.70
CA ASN A 384 13.34 -14.14 8.17
C ASN A 384 13.49 -13.45 6.81
N ILE A 385 12.48 -13.55 5.93
CA ILE A 385 12.46 -12.83 4.65
C ILE A 385 12.48 -11.31 4.88
N ILE A 386 11.65 -10.82 5.80
CA ILE A 386 11.59 -9.40 6.15
C ILE A 386 12.94 -8.92 6.71
N LEU A 387 13.51 -9.67 7.66
CA LEU A 387 14.79 -9.33 8.28
C LEU A 387 15.96 -9.41 7.30
N GLY A 388 15.89 -10.27 6.28
CA GLY A 388 16.89 -10.31 5.21
C GLY A 388 17.03 -8.97 4.46
N PHE A 389 15.94 -8.22 4.32
CA PHE A 389 15.98 -6.85 3.77
C PHE A 389 16.35 -5.81 4.83
N LEU A 390 15.76 -5.91 6.02
CA LEU A 390 15.91 -4.89 7.06
C LEU A 390 17.27 -4.90 7.73
N ARG A 391 17.98 -6.03 7.76
CA ARG A 391 19.30 -6.11 8.37
C ARG A 391 20.31 -5.27 7.56
N PRO A 392 21.05 -4.35 8.21
CA PRO A 392 22.17 -3.66 7.58
C PRO A 392 23.28 -4.64 7.18
N GLU A 393 23.98 -4.39 6.07
CA GLU A 393 25.00 -5.32 5.53
C GLU A 393 26.12 -5.65 6.53
N ARG A 394 26.48 -4.68 7.39
CA ARG A 394 27.54 -4.81 8.41
C ARG A 394 26.98 -5.04 9.81
N TRP A 395 25.72 -5.45 9.94
CA TRP A 395 25.13 -5.72 11.24
C TRP A 395 25.74 -6.96 11.87
N ILE A 396 26.23 -6.81 13.11
CA ILE A 396 26.70 -7.91 13.93
C ILE A 396 25.61 -8.16 14.96
N ASP A 397 25.08 -9.38 15.02
CA ASP A 397 24.09 -9.76 16.01
C ASP A 397 24.71 -9.62 17.41
N ARG A 398 24.18 -8.67 18.19
CA ARG A 398 24.58 -8.42 19.58
C ARG A 398 23.60 -9.10 20.52
N GLN A 399 24.09 -9.45 21.70
CA GLN A 399 23.21 -9.91 22.77
C GLN A 399 22.36 -8.72 23.23
N VAL A 400 21.07 -8.76 22.92
CA VAL A 400 20.10 -7.77 23.37
C VAL A 400 19.59 -8.13 24.77
N THR A 401 19.25 -7.11 25.57
CA THR A 401 18.80 -7.29 26.97
C THR A 401 17.32 -7.65 27.09
N TYR A 402 16.56 -7.52 26.00
CA TYR A 402 15.13 -7.83 25.93
C TYR A 402 14.88 -9.03 25.02
N ASN A 403 13.71 -9.68 25.10
CA ASN A 403 13.36 -10.73 24.14
C ASN A 403 12.81 -10.10 22.85
N PRO A 404 13.53 -10.15 21.72
CA PRO A 404 13.06 -9.55 20.48
C PRO A 404 12.01 -10.43 19.77
N VAL A 405 11.75 -11.64 20.28
CA VAL A 405 10.82 -12.61 19.68
C VAL A 405 9.41 -12.35 20.17
N ILE A 406 8.61 -11.71 19.33
CA ILE A 406 7.16 -11.61 19.55
C ILE A 406 6.47 -12.75 18.77
N PRO A 407 5.84 -13.73 19.44
CA PRO A 407 5.16 -14.82 18.76
C PRO A 407 3.89 -14.32 18.07
N GLN A 408 3.38 -15.09 17.09
CA GLN A 408 2.06 -14.82 16.53
C GLN A 408 0.98 -14.93 17.62
N LYS A 409 -0.05 -14.08 17.53
CA LYS A 409 -1.14 -14.03 18.51
C LYS A 409 -2.34 -14.85 18.02
N ARG A 410 -2.74 -15.89 18.76
CA ARG A 410 -4.07 -16.52 18.59
C ARG A 410 -5.08 -15.86 19.52
N LYS A 411 -6.29 -15.60 19.02
CA LYS A 411 -7.42 -15.23 19.88
C LYS A 411 -8.27 -16.47 20.13
N VAL A 412 -8.25 -16.95 21.38
CA VAL A 412 -9.15 -17.99 21.87
C VAL A 412 -10.38 -17.26 22.43
N TYR A 413 -11.54 -17.42 21.80
CA TYR A 413 -12.77 -16.69 22.19
C TYR A 413 -13.54 -17.38 23.32
N GLU A 414 -13.23 -18.64 23.64
CA GLU A 414 -13.83 -19.39 24.76
C GLU A 414 -13.59 -18.66 26.09
N LYS A 415 -12.37 -18.14 26.32
CA LYS A 415 -12.03 -17.36 27.53
C LYS A 415 -12.75 -16.02 27.67
N LEU A 416 -13.26 -15.44 26.58
CA LEU A 416 -13.98 -14.16 26.62
C LEU A 416 -15.42 -14.33 27.07
N LEU A 417 -16.03 -15.49 26.80
CA LEU A 417 -17.40 -15.80 27.22
C LEU A 417 -17.47 -16.13 28.72
N GLU A 418 -16.44 -16.78 29.26
CA GLU A 418 -16.29 -17.03 30.70
C GLU A 418 -16.15 -15.75 31.52
N SER A 419 -15.46 -14.72 30.99
CA SER A 419 -15.31 -13.42 31.66
C SER A 419 -16.54 -12.51 31.59
N SER A 420 -17.52 -12.82 30.75
CA SER A 420 -18.79 -12.08 30.64
C SER A 420 -19.97 -12.77 31.34
N GLY A 421 -19.73 -13.92 31.97
CA GLY A 421 -20.71 -14.64 32.80
C GLY A 421 -20.66 -14.29 34.30
N ASN A 422 -19.76 -13.38 34.71
CA ASN A 422 -19.63 -12.89 36.09
C ASN A 422 -19.92 -11.38 36.16
N ILE A 423 -21.11 -10.95 35.73
CA ILE A 423 -21.70 -9.66 36.12
C ILE A 423 -23.05 -9.94 36.76
#